data_AF-A0A935BM94-F1
#
_entry.id   AF-A0A935BM94-F1
#
_cell.length_a   1.000
_cell.length_b   1.000
_cell.length_c   1.000
_cell.angle_alpha   90.00
_cell.angle_beta   90.00
_cell.angle_gamma   90.00
#
_symmetry.space_group_name_H-M   'P 1'
#
loop_
_entity.id
_entity.type
_entity.pdbx_description
1 polymer ?
#
loop_
_entity_poly.entity_id
_entity_poly.type
_entity_poly.pdbx_seq_one_letter_code
_entity_poly.pdbx_strand_id
1 'polypeptide(L)' 'MSDKQLLTNFGKRIRHLRTKRGLSQEQLAELTGFHRTYIGMIERISLFRSIMRV' A
#
# COMPACT_ATOMS: atom_id res chain seq x y z
N MET A 1 4.23 -7.53 19.71
CA MET A 1 3.88 -6.47 18.74
C MET A 1 2.47 -6.74 18.24
N SER A 2 1.59 -5.74 18.19
CA SER A 2 0.20 -5.93 17.75
C SER A 2 0.12 -5.93 16.22
N ASP A 3 -0.73 -6.76 15.61
CA ASP A 3 -0.87 -6.86 14.14
C ASP A 3 -1.12 -5.52 13.45
N LYS A 4 -1.86 -4.63 14.13
CA LYS A 4 -2.11 -3.25 13.70
C LYS A 4 -0.83 -2.44 13.51
N GLN A 5 0.17 -2.63 14.38
CA GLN A 5 1.46 -1.95 14.27
C GLN A 5 2.27 -2.48 13.09
N LEU A 6 2.20 -3.78 12.83
CA LEU A 6 2.90 -4.42 11.71
C LEU A 6 2.37 -3.93 10.36
N LEU A 7 1.05 -3.91 10.19
CA LEU A 7 0.39 -3.35 9.00
C LEU A 7 0.68 -1.85 8.82
N THR A 8 0.73 -1.10 9.94
CA THR A 8 1.06 0.33 9.90
C THR A 8 2.47 0.58 9.39
N ASN A 9 3.44 -0.19 9.88
CA ASN A 9 4.82 -0.07 9.45
C ASN A 9 5.01 -0.54 8.01
N PHE A 10 4.25 -1.56 7.59
CA PHE A 10 4.26 -2.05 6.21
C PHE A 10 3.80 -0.98 5.21
N GLY A 11 2.63 -0.35 5.43
CA GLY A 11 2.12 0.71 4.57
C GLY A 11 3.06 1.91 4.49
N LYS A 12 3.65 2.31 5.62
CA LYS A 12 4.68 3.36 5.67
C LYS A 12 5.92 3.00 4.85
N ARG A 13 6.38 1.74 4.92
CA ARG A 13 7.56 1.27 4.17
C ARG A 13 7.30 1.26 2.67
N ILE A 14 6.11 0.85 2.23
CA ILE A 14 5.73 0.92 0.82
C ILE A 14 5.75 2.37 0.33
N ARG A 15 5.12 3.29 1.08
CA ARG A 15 5.14 4.72 0.73
C ARG A 15 6.57 5.25 0.64
N HIS A 16 7.43 4.93 1.60
CA HIS A 16 8.82 5.36 1.62
C HIS A 16 9.60 4.84 0.39
N LEU A 17 9.46 3.55 0.05
CA LEU A 17 10.13 2.96 -1.11
C LEU A 17 9.60 3.54 -2.42
N ARG A 18 8.29 3.77 -2.51
CA ARG A 18 7.66 4.41 -3.67
C ARG A 18 8.22 5.82 -3.90
N THR A 19 8.23 6.65 -2.86
CA THR A 19 8.76 8.02 -2.96
C THR A 19 10.26 8.05 -3.20
N LYS A 20 11.01 7.13 -2.61
CA LYS A 20 12.47 7.00 -2.83
C LYS A 20 12.80 6.66 -4.29
N ARG A 21 11.90 5.95 -4.98
CA ARG A 21 12.01 5.64 -6.41
C ARG A 21 11.39 6.70 -7.32
N GLY A 22 10.88 7.81 -6.77
CA GLY A 22 10.23 8.87 -7.54
C GLY A 22 8.89 8.45 -8.17
N LEU A 23 8.27 7.38 -7.68
CA LEU A 23 7.06 6.82 -8.28
C LEU A 23 5.80 7.50 -7.73
N SER A 24 4.84 7.79 -8.61
CA SER A 24 3.46 8.11 -8.23
C SER A 24 2.70 6.85 -7.77
N GLN A 25 1.53 7.03 -7.17
CA GLN A 25 0.68 5.89 -6.82
C GLN A 25 0.19 5.16 -8.07
N GLU A 26 -0.18 5.88 -9.13
CA GLU A 26 -0.51 5.30 -10.44
C GLU A 26 0.65 4.48 -11.02
N GLN A 27 1.89 5.00 -11.00
CA GLN A 27 3.04 4.28 -11.54
C GLN A 27 3.34 3.00 -10.75
N LEU A 28 3.24 3.05 -9.41
CA LEU A 28 3.40 1.83 -8.61
C LEU A 28 2.28 0.83 -8.89
N ALA A 29 1.06 1.31 -9.15
CA ALA A 29 -0.09 0.48 -9.46
C ALA A 29 0.10 -0.25 -10.80
N GLU A 30 0.53 0.46 -11.84
CA GLU A 30 0.88 -0.12 -13.15
C GLU A 30 1.98 -1.18 -13.03
N LEU A 31 3.06 -0.88 -12.30
CA LEU A 31 4.18 -1.79 -12.11
C LEU A 31 3.80 -3.08 -11.36
N THR A 32 2.76 -3.02 -10.53
CA THR A 32 2.33 -4.15 -9.69
C THR A 32 1.07 -4.85 -10.23
N GLY A 33 0.46 -4.31 -11.30
CA GLY A 33 -0.82 -4.79 -11.82
C GLY A 33 -2.01 -4.51 -10.91
N PHE A 34 -1.85 -3.64 -9.90
CA PHE A 34 -2.96 -3.25 -9.02
C PHE A 34 -3.62 -1.96 -9.51
N HIS A 35 -4.85 -1.72 -9.06
CA HIS A 35 -5.49 -0.42 -9.23
C HIS A 35 -4.85 0.60 -8.29
N ARG A 36 -4.67 1.85 -8.74
CA ARG A 36 -4.10 2.97 -7.95
C ARG A 36 -4.74 3.13 -6.56
N THR A 37 -6.05 2.85 -6.46
CA THR A 37 -6.81 2.94 -5.22
C THR A 37 -6.30 1.94 -4.19
N TYR A 38 -5.91 0.74 -4.62
CA TYR A 38 -5.34 -0.29 -3.73
C TYR A 38 -3.99 0.14 -3.17
N ILE A 39 -3.12 0.73 -3.99
CA ILE A 39 -1.86 1.31 -3.53
C ILE A 39 -2.14 2.39 -2.46
N GLY A 40 -3.09 3.28 -2.73
CA GLY A 40 -3.51 4.31 -1.78
C GLY A 40 -4.10 3.77 -0.48
N MET A 41 -4.80 2.64 -0.52
CA MET A 41 -5.37 1.96 0.66
C MET A 41 -4.29 1.26 1.49
N ILE A 42 -3.33 0.60 0.84
CA ILE A 42 -2.18 -0.07 1.46
C ILE A 42 -1.31 0.96 2.21
N GLU A 43 -1.03 2.10 1.57
CA GLU A 43 -0.23 3.16 2.18
C GLU A 43 -0.91 3.86 3.37
N ARG A 44 -2.25 3.88 3.39
CA ARG A 44 -3.05 4.53 4.43
C ARG A 44 -3.57 3.57 5.51
N ILE A 45 -3.39 2.26 5.34
CA ILE A 45 -3.90 1.20 6.25
C ILE A 45 -5.45 1.24 6.33
N SER A 46 -6.11 1.70 5.26
CA SER A 46 -7.56 1.88 5.21
C SER A 46 -8.26 0.63 4.66
N LEU A 47 -8.14 -0.49 5.39
CA LEU A 47 -8.71 -1.80 5.06
C LEU A 47 -8.02 -2.54 3.88
N PHE A 48 -6.98 -3.30 4.25
CA PHE A 48 -6.70 -4.61 3.64
C PHE A 48 -7.92 -5.58 3.77
N ARG A 49 -8.90 -5.24 4.61
CA ARG A 49 -10.02 -6.09 5.02
C ARG A 49 -11.17 -6.22 4.02
N SER A 50 -11.22 -5.39 2.96
CA SER A 50 -12.36 -5.40 2.01
C SER A 50 -12.07 -6.15 0.70
N ILE A 51 -10.82 -6.47 0.38
CA ILE A 51 -10.42 -6.85 -1.00
C ILE A 51 -9.93 -8.31 -1.07
N MET A 52 -9.50 -8.92 0.04
CA MET A 52 -9.36 -10.39 0.14
C MET A 52 -10.65 -11.01 0.70
N ARG A 53 -11.77 -10.78 0.01
CA ARG A 53 -12.91 -11.70 0.03
C ARG A 53 -12.91 -12.40 -1.33
N VAL A 54 -11.98 -13.35 -1.47
CA VAL A 54 -12.08 -14.45 -2.43
C VAL A 54 -12.04 -15.72 -1.59
#